data_AF-A0A5N7Z6W5-F1
#
_entry.id   AF-A0A5N7Z6W5-F1
#
_cell.length_a   1.000
_cell.length_b   1.000
_cell.length_c   1.000
_cell.angle_alpha   90.00
_cell.angle_beta   90.00
_cell.angle_gamma   90.00
#
_symmetry.space_group_name_H-M   'P 1'
#
loop_
_entity.id
_entity.type
_entity.pdbx_description
1 polymer ?
#
loop_
_entity_poly.entity_id
_entity_poly.type
_entity_poly.pdbx_seq_one_letter_code
_entity_poly.pdbx_strand_id
1 'polypeptide(L)'
;MLHRYFLFFTFFILSTIAKAQPGWRDFTTRYYYTILDCEGNEISFVKNKAYRIVIDSVSYRSPAIPNDSLEPVKPYQREGFDNYIRINDFSLRIPQGKYNSYVPLEIKIIHQKDTMYLNQTTGIGSGISERLQIYGQNANEKSKPASDYTLQFIGGRYYFPNWAKTVWNNKPEPTGKVAFANLDQRHFRIPKVLYDSLALRKADYRIRDQLTKRADDYVVQNFKRGYFLLNKRIEPTKFHNPALPFKEPYWDDALNPTSDKDVFFGRIRYSKDSLNESNWKYVFSLYDKRENSIRHWFPVNDIHLFSSGYLYKNPFNGIVYQEVWRMDKQQTAEKGYIPPTRHVYQSDDEGQTWKESLEMTQTFAKYDLEHIEFLDSDFAVGYGRKEVQHKTRKYTIKRVTYYLLKNEKVVDSIQITNDFYEAINYLERHNHSWFAVNDAMVLGTWNYNFSGDSERPHFQIVLFRYQNSWEFKVEEIQDPRSPFSGSVKRDEDIFIGYHNFLLINKKELRFKNNSGSLRLQNQVADHPWNSGVVVLEKEDQIYLLDNHNGFTYFSFDGGRTWYIYPKPLEQRSDYQFLEIDDQGIISFFNPSKLYKAFYQFIPES
;
A
#
# COMPACT_ATOMS: atom_id res chain seq x y z
N MET A 1 42.41 -56.80 37.39
CA MET A 1 42.84 -55.88 36.32
C MET A 1 41.69 -55.30 35.47
N LEU A 2 40.43 -55.77 35.53
CA LEU A 2 39.37 -55.31 34.61
C LEU A 2 38.88 -53.85 34.79
N HIS A 3 39.00 -53.24 35.98
CA HIS A 3 38.40 -51.93 36.26
C HIS A 3 39.13 -50.71 35.66
N ARG A 4 40.41 -50.82 35.27
CA ARG A 4 41.15 -49.66 34.71
C ARG A 4 40.85 -49.36 33.23
N TYR A 5 40.34 -50.33 32.47
CA TYR A 5 40.02 -50.15 31.06
C TYR A 5 38.58 -49.66 30.81
N PHE A 6 37.65 -49.94 31.73
CA PHE A 6 36.25 -49.51 31.59
C PHE A 6 36.09 -47.98 31.65
N LEU A 7 36.88 -47.32 32.50
CA LEU A 7 36.88 -45.86 32.69
C LEU A 7 37.44 -45.08 31.48
N PHE A 8 38.34 -45.70 30.71
CA PHE A 8 38.81 -45.12 29.44
C PHE A 8 37.79 -45.29 28.31
N PHE A 9 37.00 -46.38 28.32
CA PHE A 9 35.98 -46.60 27.30
C PHE A 9 34.73 -45.70 27.48
N THR A 10 34.32 -45.42 28.72
CA THR A 10 33.23 -44.45 28.98
C THR A 10 33.60 -43.01 28.60
N PHE A 11 34.90 -42.65 28.62
CA PHE A 11 35.36 -41.35 28.10
C PHE A 11 35.30 -41.24 26.57
N PHE A 12 35.28 -42.35 25.82
CA PHE A 12 35.15 -42.37 24.36
C PHE A 12 33.70 -42.54 23.86
N ILE A 13 32.76 -42.95 24.72
CA ILE A 13 31.31 -43.05 24.40
C ILE A 13 30.51 -41.85 24.95
N LEU A 14 31.17 -40.90 25.61
CA LEU A 14 30.70 -39.51 25.60
C LEU A 14 30.83 -38.98 24.17
N SER A 15 29.83 -39.33 23.34
CA SER A 15 29.63 -38.71 22.04
C SER A 15 29.76 -37.21 22.21
N THR A 16 30.79 -36.65 21.59
CA THR A 16 30.96 -35.21 21.49
C THR A 16 29.88 -34.73 20.53
N ILE A 17 28.67 -34.58 21.06
CA ILE A 17 27.58 -33.89 20.39
C ILE A 17 28.03 -32.44 20.32
N ALA A 18 28.82 -32.13 19.29
CA ALA A 18 29.11 -30.80 18.83
C ALA A 18 27.77 -30.22 18.33
N LYS A 19 26.93 -29.79 19.28
CA LYS A 19 25.65 -29.14 19.05
C LYS A 19 25.94 -27.78 18.43
N ALA A 20 26.22 -27.79 17.13
CA ALA A 20 26.45 -26.60 16.35
C ALA A 20 25.23 -25.70 16.42
N GLN A 21 25.42 -24.51 16.99
CA GLN A 21 24.46 -23.42 17.08
C GLN A 21 25.20 -22.10 16.82
N PRO A 22 24.49 -21.08 16.34
CA PRO A 22 23.69 -21.08 15.13
C PRO A 22 24.50 -20.56 13.93
N GLY A 23 24.03 -20.85 12.72
CA GLY A 23 24.37 -20.08 11.53
C GLY A 23 23.17 -19.24 11.13
N TRP A 24 23.38 -17.95 10.88
CA TRP A 24 22.44 -17.12 10.15
C TRP A 24 22.96 -16.91 8.73
N ARG A 25 22.05 -16.86 7.75
CA ARG A 25 22.34 -16.31 6.42
C ARG A 25 21.64 -14.98 6.35
N ASP A 26 22.43 -13.92 6.23
CA ASP A 26 21.88 -12.59 6.04
C ASP A 26 21.74 -12.32 4.54
N PHE A 27 20.51 -12.09 4.09
CA PHE A 27 20.18 -11.72 2.72
C PHE A 27 20.24 -10.19 2.51
N THR A 28 20.49 -9.43 3.58
CA THR A 28 20.67 -7.99 3.52
C THR A 28 22.16 -7.64 3.52
N THR A 29 22.56 -6.70 2.68
CA THR A 29 23.96 -6.29 2.47
C THR A 29 24.44 -5.35 3.59
N ARG A 30 24.47 -5.88 4.83
CA ARG A 30 24.73 -5.09 6.05
C ARG A 30 26.21 -4.90 6.36
N TYR A 31 26.50 -3.69 6.84
CA TYR A 31 27.84 -3.23 7.21
C TYR A 31 28.20 -3.49 8.69
N TYR A 32 27.21 -3.51 9.60
CA TYR A 32 27.45 -3.48 11.05
C TYR A 32 26.50 -4.40 11.84
N TYR A 33 27.08 -5.09 12.83
CA TYR A 33 26.40 -5.94 13.80
C TYR A 33 26.99 -5.66 15.20
N THR A 34 26.14 -5.51 16.21
CA THR A 34 26.56 -5.48 17.62
C THR A 34 26.04 -6.72 18.34
N ILE A 35 26.86 -7.30 19.20
CA ILE A 35 26.57 -8.56 19.89
C ILE A 35 26.83 -8.40 21.38
N LEU A 36 25.78 -8.59 22.18
CA LEU A 36 25.80 -8.40 23.62
C LEU A 36 25.74 -9.73 24.37
N ASP A 37 26.41 -9.82 25.50
CA ASP A 37 26.27 -10.91 26.46
C ASP A 37 24.92 -10.86 27.22
N CYS A 38 24.70 -11.81 28.13
CA CYS A 38 23.47 -11.88 28.92
C CYS A 38 23.23 -10.70 29.86
N GLU A 39 24.26 -9.89 30.16
CA GLU A 39 24.21 -8.70 31.01
C GLU A 39 24.03 -7.41 30.18
N GLY A 40 24.10 -7.50 28.85
CA GLY A 40 23.95 -6.38 27.93
C GLY A 40 25.26 -5.72 27.49
N ASN A 41 26.43 -6.29 27.82
CA ASN A 41 27.73 -5.75 27.45
C ASN A 41 28.21 -6.30 26.09
N GLU A 42 28.98 -5.51 25.33
CA GLU A 42 29.53 -5.99 24.05
C GLU A 42 30.62 -7.07 24.22
N ILE A 43 30.46 -8.17 23.49
CA ILE A 43 31.43 -9.26 23.47
C ILE A 43 32.67 -8.88 22.65
N SER A 44 33.86 -8.92 23.28
CA SER A 44 35.14 -8.79 22.57
C SER A 44 35.62 -10.15 22.05
N PHE A 45 35.55 -10.34 20.73
CA PHE A 45 36.05 -11.54 20.05
C PHE A 45 37.58 -11.62 20.04
N VAL A 46 38.27 -10.47 20.08
CA VAL A 46 39.74 -10.43 20.18
C VAL A 46 40.20 -10.98 21.53
N LYS A 47 39.53 -10.59 22.63
CA LYS A 47 39.92 -10.98 23.99
C LYS A 47 39.34 -12.33 24.43
N ASN A 48 38.20 -12.76 23.87
CA ASN A 48 37.50 -13.96 24.32
C ASN A 48 37.74 -15.19 23.41
N LYS A 49 38.62 -16.09 23.86
CA LYS A 49 38.97 -17.35 23.18
C LYS A 49 37.84 -18.37 23.06
N ALA A 50 36.75 -18.22 23.81
CA ALA A 50 35.64 -19.15 23.78
C ALA A 50 34.74 -18.97 22.53
N TYR A 51 34.79 -17.79 21.89
CA TYR A 51 34.00 -17.48 20.69
C TYR A 51 34.76 -17.79 19.40
N ARG A 52 34.01 -18.29 18.41
CA ARG A 52 34.48 -18.54 17.04
C ARG A 52 33.47 -18.01 16.04
N ILE A 53 33.91 -17.09 15.17
CA ILE A 53 33.12 -16.55 14.06
C ILE A 53 33.47 -17.35 12.80
N VAL A 54 32.47 -17.78 12.03
CA VAL A 54 32.65 -18.39 10.72
C VAL A 54 31.93 -17.53 9.68
N ILE A 55 32.65 -17.06 8.66
CA ILE A 55 32.07 -16.37 7.50
C ILE A 55 32.20 -17.31 6.29
N ASP A 56 31.06 -17.66 5.70
CA ASP A 56 30.87 -18.77 4.75
C ASP A 56 31.48 -20.09 5.27
N SER A 57 32.74 -20.33 4.91
CA SER A 57 33.54 -21.52 5.24
C SER A 57 34.83 -21.19 6.01
N VAL A 58 35.17 -19.90 6.18
CA VAL A 58 36.41 -19.47 6.85
C VAL A 58 36.12 -19.20 8.32
N SER A 59 36.94 -19.76 9.21
CA SER A 59 36.78 -19.70 10.66
C SER A 59 37.83 -18.80 11.30
N TYR A 60 37.37 -17.85 12.13
CA TYR A 60 38.16 -16.87 12.86
C TYR A 60 37.98 -17.07 14.38
N ARG A 61 39.06 -16.90 15.15
CA ARG A 61 39.08 -17.04 16.62
C ARG A 61 40.23 -16.24 17.21
N SER A 62 40.11 -15.80 18.46
CA SER A 62 41.22 -15.18 19.20
C SER A 62 42.49 -16.07 19.21
N PRO A 63 43.70 -15.50 19.04
CA PRO A 63 43.99 -14.07 18.83
C PRO A 63 43.89 -13.62 17.37
N ALA A 64 43.73 -14.54 16.42
CA ALA A 64 43.68 -14.28 14.97
C ALA A 64 42.27 -13.87 14.51
N ILE A 65 41.76 -12.77 15.08
CA ILE A 65 40.54 -12.09 14.63
C ILE A 65 40.95 -10.96 13.66
N PRO A 66 40.42 -10.93 12.42
CA PRO A 66 40.56 -9.80 11.53
C PRO A 66 40.02 -8.53 12.19
N ASN A 67 40.80 -7.46 12.13
CA ASN A 67 40.37 -6.12 12.50
C ASN A 67 40.85 -5.15 11.41
N ASP A 68 40.39 -5.39 10.20
CA ASP A 68 40.65 -4.51 9.05
C ASP A 68 40.19 -3.09 9.40
N SER A 69 41.02 -2.08 9.10
CA SER A 69 40.62 -0.68 9.27
C SER A 69 39.59 -0.32 8.19
N LEU A 70 38.31 -0.56 8.49
CA LEU A 70 37.20 -0.26 7.61
C LEU A 70 37.02 1.27 7.49
N GLU A 71 37.53 1.85 6.40
CA GLU A 71 37.14 3.20 6.00
C GLU A 71 35.64 3.26 5.68
N PRO A 72 34.95 4.37 6.00
CA PRO A 72 33.57 4.58 5.57
C PRO A 72 33.44 4.44 4.05
N VAL A 73 32.38 3.76 3.59
CA VAL A 73 32.10 3.57 2.16
C VAL A 73 31.94 4.94 1.49
N LYS A 74 32.90 5.30 0.62
CA LYS A 74 32.84 6.55 -0.15
C LYS A 74 31.72 6.44 -1.20
N PRO A 75 30.73 7.34 -1.20
CA PRO A 75 29.72 7.35 -2.25
C PRO A 75 30.38 7.71 -3.59
N TYR A 76 29.95 7.06 -4.67
CA TYR A 76 30.39 7.27 -6.07
C TYR A 76 31.86 6.94 -6.41
N GLN A 77 32.22 5.66 -6.40
CA GLN A 77 33.13 5.12 -7.42
C GLN A 77 32.48 3.91 -8.11
N ARG A 78 32.69 3.78 -9.43
CA ARG A 78 31.80 3.05 -10.36
C ARG A 78 32.00 1.52 -10.43
N GLU A 79 32.66 0.92 -9.44
CA GLU A 79 32.98 -0.51 -9.43
C GLU A 79 32.48 -1.19 -8.15
N GLY A 80 32.24 -2.51 -8.22
CA GLY A 80 31.44 -3.24 -7.23
C GLY A 80 31.92 -3.09 -5.78
N PHE A 81 30.97 -2.85 -4.87
CA PHE A 81 31.25 -2.73 -3.45
C PHE A 81 31.83 -4.03 -2.88
N ASP A 82 33.00 -3.97 -2.26
CA ASP A 82 33.42 -5.04 -1.36
C ASP A 82 32.44 -5.13 -0.19
N ASN A 83 32.03 -6.35 0.16
CA ASN A 83 31.20 -6.55 1.34
C ASN A 83 32.08 -6.36 2.59
N TYR A 84 31.82 -5.30 3.34
CA TYR A 84 32.46 -5.04 4.62
C TYR A 84 31.57 -5.56 5.74
N ILE A 85 32.14 -6.39 6.62
CA ILE A 85 31.45 -6.91 7.80
C ILE A 85 32.16 -6.39 9.05
N ARG A 86 31.43 -5.71 9.93
CA ARG A 86 31.88 -5.41 11.29
C ARG A 86 30.97 -6.03 12.33
N ILE A 87 31.55 -6.78 13.26
CA ILE A 87 30.86 -7.44 14.38
C ILE A 87 31.62 -7.10 15.67
N ASN A 88 31.15 -6.13 16.45
CA ASN A 88 31.89 -5.56 17.59
C ASN A 88 33.34 -5.14 17.23
N ASP A 89 34.34 -5.95 17.64
CA ASP A 89 35.78 -5.81 17.41
C ASP A 89 36.35 -6.72 16.30
N PHE A 90 35.50 -7.52 15.63
CA PHE A 90 35.81 -8.22 14.38
C PHE A 90 35.49 -7.29 13.19
N SER A 91 36.44 -7.12 12.27
CA SER A 91 36.26 -6.34 11.04
C SER A 91 36.90 -7.05 9.85
N LEU A 92 36.13 -7.37 8.80
CA LEU A 92 36.57 -8.14 7.63
C LEU A 92 36.09 -7.50 6.32
N ARG A 93 37.01 -7.32 5.36
CA ARG A 93 36.73 -6.97 3.96
C ARG A 93 36.64 -8.22 3.08
N ILE A 94 35.59 -8.35 2.27
CA ILE A 94 35.36 -9.49 1.36
C ILE A 94 35.38 -9.02 -0.11
N PRO A 95 36.44 -9.36 -0.89
CA PRO A 95 36.59 -8.91 -2.28
C PRO A 95 35.49 -9.37 -3.23
N GLN A 96 34.80 -8.44 -3.91
CA GLN A 96 33.60 -8.79 -4.70
C GLN A 96 33.87 -9.60 -5.98
N GLY A 97 35.11 -9.61 -6.51
CA GLY A 97 35.46 -10.27 -7.79
C GLY A 97 35.24 -11.79 -7.88
N LYS A 98 34.82 -12.46 -6.79
CA LYS A 98 34.38 -13.88 -6.77
C LYS A 98 32.94 -14.07 -6.26
N TYR A 99 32.25 -12.99 -5.88
CA TYR A 99 30.95 -13.01 -5.20
C TYR A 99 29.97 -12.10 -5.93
N ASN A 100 29.24 -12.67 -6.89
CA ASN A 100 28.14 -11.97 -7.55
C ASN A 100 27.11 -11.51 -6.50
N SER A 101 26.51 -10.32 -6.69
CA SER A 101 25.71 -9.56 -5.69
C SER A 101 24.39 -10.22 -5.23
N TYR A 102 24.19 -11.50 -5.53
CA TYR A 102 22.98 -12.28 -5.32
C TYR A 102 23.18 -13.50 -4.40
N VAL A 103 24.29 -13.54 -3.65
CA VAL A 103 24.61 -14.64 -2.71
C VAL A 103 24.63 -14.10 -1.27
N PRO A 104 23.78 -14.60 -0.36
CA PRO A 104 23.80 -14.19 1.04
C PRO A 104 25.10 -14.67 1.72
N LEU A 105 25.63 -13.85 2.64
CA LEU A 105 26.75 -14.24 3.49
C LEU A 105 26.24 -15.16 4.60
N GLU A 106 26.93 -16.28 4.84
CA GLU A 106 26.64 -17.12 6.01
C GLU A 106 27.55 -16.77 7.18
N ILE A 107 26.98 -16.28 8.27
CA ILE A 107 27.70 -15.93 9.50
C ILE A 107 27.29 -16.92 10.59
N LYS A 108 28.26 -17.61 11.19
CA LYS A 108 28.03 -18.52 12.33
C LYS A 108 28.86 -18.06 13.52
N ILE A 109 28.28 -18.04 14.72
CA ILE A 109 28.99 -17.68 15.95
C ILE A 109 28.82 -18.81 16.94
N ILE A 110 29.94 -19.42 17.34
CA ILE A 110 29.96 -20.70 18.04
C ILE A 110 30.58 -20.49 19.42
N HIS A 111 29.81 -20.80 20.46
CA HIS A 111 30.17 -20.80 21.88
C HIS A 111 29.53 -22.02 22.58
N GLN A 112 30.05 -22.46 23.74
CA GLN A 112 29.48 -23.56 24.52
C GLN A 112 28.63 -23.04 25.69
N LYS A 113 27.31 -23.20 25.54
CA LYS A 113 26.23 -22.83 26.47
C LYS A 113 26.05 -21.30 26.72
N ASP A 114 24.78 -20.98 26.87
CA ASP A 114 24.13 -19.76 27.39
C ASP A 114 24.20 -18.45 26.56
N THR A 115 23.35 -17.51 26.99
CA THR A 115 22.58 -16.57 26.13
C THR A 115 23.37 -15.38 25.61
N MET A 116 22.98 -14.89 24.44
CA MET A 116 23.56 -13.73 23.75
C MET A 116 22.44 -12.95 23.03
N TYR A 117 22.62 -11.64 22.82
CA TYR A 117 21.68 -10.77 22.09
C TYR A 117 22.33 -10.16 20.83
N LEU A 118 21.56 -9.99 19.76
CA LEU A 118 21.96 -9.33 18.51
C LEU A 118 21.26 -7.99 18.35
N ASN A 119 22.08 -6.98 18.05
CA ASN A 119 21.69 -5.71 17.47
C ASN A 119 22.07 -5.72 15.98
N GLN A 120 21.08 -5.72 15.10
CA GLN A 120 21.28 -5.41 13.68
C GLN A 120 21.13 -3.90 13.47
N THR A 121 21.75 -3.34 12.43
CA THR A 121 21.35 -2.01 11.91
C THR A 121 21.16 -2.04 10.40
N THR A 122 20.48 -1.02 9.89
CA THR A 122 19.95 -0.92 8.52
C THR A 122 20.98 -1.08 7.41
N GLY A 123 20.49 -1.54 6.26
CA GLY A 123 21.25 -1.56 5.00
C GLY A 123 20.75 -2.64 4.03
N ILE A 124 19.60 -2.42 3.40
CA ILE A 124 19.28 -3.16 2.17
C ILE A 124 19.88 -2.39 0.99
N GLY A 125 20.97 -2.92 0.43
CA GLY A 125 21.42 -2.57 -0.90
C GLY A 125 20.44 -3.11 -1.95
N SER A 126 19.32 -2.42 -2.13
CA SER A 126 18.46 -2.59 -3.30
C SER A 126 18.84 -1.53 -4.33
N GLY A 127 19.08 -1.94 -5.57
CA GLY A 127 19.82 -1.13 -6.56
C GLY A 127 19.14 0.14 -7.09
N ILE A 128 18.04 0.62 -6.48
CA ILE A 128 17.29 1.80 -6.95
C ILE A 128 16.85 2.74 -5.82
N SER A 129 16.71 2.31 -4.56
CA SER A 129 16.10 3.14 -3.50
C SER A 129 16.75 3.00 -2.13
N GLU A 130 17.73 3.88 -1.85
CA GLU A 130 17.83 4.61 -0.58
C GLU A 130 18.92 5.70 -0.69
N ARG A 131 18.52 6.91 -1.11
CA ARG A 131 19.27 8.15 -0.81
C ARG A 131 19.06 8.49 0.67
N LEU A 132 19.56 7.67 1.58
CA LEU A 132 19.65 8.06 2.99
C LEU A 132 20.63 9.23 3.11
N GLN A 133 20.26 10.22 3.93
CA GLN A 133 20.85 11.54 3.95
C GLN A 133 22.29 11.53 4.47
N ILE A 134 23.27 11.40 3.58
CA ILE A 134 24.68 11.76 3.83
C ILE A 134 24.97 13.08 3.09
N TYR A 135 24.17 14.10 3.38
CA TYR A 135 24.44 15.49 3.03
C TYR A 135 24.34 16.33 4.30
N GLY A 136 25.49 16.74 4.84
CA GLY A 136 25.57 17.72 5.93
C GLY A 136 26.23 17.25 7.24
N GLN A 137 26.31 15.93 7.51
CA GLN A 137 27.10 15.46 8.65
C GLN A 137 28.59 15.41 8.28
N ASN A 138 29.36 16.30 8.92
CA ASN A 138 30.82 16.31 8.84
C ASN A 138 31.40 14.94 9.22
N ALA A 139 32.47 14.54 8.55
CA ALA A 139 33.09 13.20 8.66
C ALA A 139 33.88 12.98 9.96
N ASN A 140 33.31 13.36 11.11
CA ASN A 140 33.91 13.23 12.42
C ASN A 140 33.21 12.15 13.26
N GLU A 141 34.04 11.19 13.69
CA GLU A 141 33.89 10.36 14.88
C GLU A 141 32.76 9.30 14.95
N LYS A 142 33.21 8.03 14.82
CA LYS A 142 33.11 6.95 15.82
C LYS A 142 31.74 6.56 16.43
N SER A 143 30.63 7.19 16.08
CA SER A 143 29.31 6.81 16.56
C SER A 143 28.89 5.47 15.95
N LYS A 144 28.42 4.56 16.81
CA LYS A 144 27.81 3.30 16.36
C LYS A 144 26.39 3.59 15.87
N PRO A 145 25.93 3.00 14.76
CA PRO A 145 24.54 3.15 14.33
C PRO A 145 23.59 2.58 15.41
N ALA A 146 22.44 3.22 15.61
CA ALA A 146 21.45 2.81 16.61
C ALA A 146 20.70 1.54 16.16
N SER A 147 20.52 0.57 17.08
CA SER A 147 19.98 -0.77 16.79
C SER A 147 18.57 -0.77 16.16
N ASP A 148 18.38 -1.59 15.13
CA ASP A 148 17.07 -1.88 14.51
C ASP A 148 16.22 -2.86 15.35
N TYR A 149 16.83 -3.88 15.96
CA TYR A 149 16.13 -4.91 16.76
C TYR A 149 17.04 -5.53 17.81
N THR A 150 16.42 -6.12 18.82
CA THR A 150 17.06 -7.07 19.75
C THR A 150 16.60 -8.49 19.40
N LEU A 151 17.48 -9.34 18.85
CA LEU A 151 17.20 -10.77 18.62
C LEU A 151 17.95 -11.63 19.64
N GLN A 152 17.33 -12.69 20.14
CA GLN A 152 17.97 -13.67 21.01
C GLN A 152 18.74 -14.72 20.19
N PHE A 153 19.89 -15.17 20.69
CA PHE A 153 20.57 -16.34 20.12
C PHE A 153 19.87 -17.62 20.53
N ILE A 154 19.06 -18.17 19.63
CA ILE A 154 18.39 -19.46 19.82
C ILE A 154 18.80 -20.38 18.66
N GLY A 155 19.25 -21.61 18.94
CA GLY A 155 19.77 -22.52 17.92
C GLY A 155 18.78 -22.86 16.80
N GLY A 156 19.13 -22.60 15.54
CA GLY A 156 18.28 -22.88 14.38
C GLY A 156 18.90 -22.41 13.07
N ARG A 157 18.12 -22.49 11.98
CA ARG A 157 18.41 -21.87 10.67
C ARG A 157 17.33 -20.85 10.40
N TYR A 158 17.71 -19.58 10.39
CA TYR A 158 16.76 -18.47 10.30
C TYR A 158 16.72 -17.91 8.90
N TYR A 159 15.52 -17.53 8.47
CA TYR A 159 15.26 -16.76 7.28
C TYR A 159 14.30 -15.64 7.65
N PHE A 160 14.70 -14.40 7.37
CA PHE A 160 13.91 -13.21 7.64
C PHE A 160 13.40 -12.66 6.31
N PRO A 161 12.10 -12.82 6.01
CA PRO A 161 11.44 -12.15 4.88
C PRO A 161 11.64 -10.64 4.91
N ASN A 162 11.47 -9.97 3.77
CA ASN A 162 11.55 -8.51 3.68
C ASN A 162 10.57 -7.78 4.63
N TRP A 163 9.39 -8.36 4.88
CA TRP A 163 8.38 -7.85 5.81
C TRP A 163 8.70 -8.07 7.30
N ALA A 164 9.74 -8.85 7.64
CA ALA A 164 10.09 -9.12 9.04
C ALA A 164 10.45 -7.85 9.82
N LYS A 165 11.01 -6.83 9.15
CA LYS A 165 11.25 -5.51 9.74
C LYS A 165 9.94 -4.88 10.22
N THR A 166 8.98 -4.79 9.30
CA THR A 166 7.70 -4.11 9.51
C THR A 166 6.91 -4.78 10.64
N VAL A 167 6.94 -6.11 10.74
CA VAL A 167 6.30 -6.84 11.88
C VAL A 167 6.86 -6.38 13.22
N TRP A 168 8.18 -6.23 13.33
CA TRP A 168 8.82 -5.89 14.62
C TRP A 168 8.72 -4.42 14.97
N ASN A 169 8.89 -3.53 13.99
CA ASN A 169 8.79 -2.09 14.18
C ASN A 169 7.35 -1.66 14.48
N ASN A 170 6.37 -2.30 13.82
CA ASN A 170 5.00 -1.83 13.82
C ASN A 170 4.02 -2.74 14.59
N LYS A 171 4.53 -3.67 15.41
CA LYS A 171 3.68 -4.45 16.33
C LYS A 171 2.95 -3.51 17.30
N PRO A 172 1.68 -3.80 17.62
CA PRO A 172 1.00 -3.16 18.73
C PRO A 172 1.69 -3.43 20.07
N GLU A 173 1.64 -2.46 20.98
CA GLU A 173 2.26 -2.50 22.31
C GLU A 173 1.20 -2.89 23.36
N PRO A 174 1.28 -4.11 23.94
CA PRO A 174 0.33 -4.55 24.96
C PRO A 174 0.72 -4.08 26.37
N THR A 175 -0.28 -3.91 27.24
CA THR A 175 -0.10 -3.66 28.68
C THR A 175 -0.92 -4.64 29.52
N GLY A 176 -0.56 -4.79 30.80
CA GLY A 176 -1.30 -5.64 31.75
C GLY A 176 -1.14 -7.13 31.45
N LYS A 177 -2.27 -7.82 31.22
CA LYS A 177 -2.37 -9.26 30.89
C LYS A 177 -2.50 -9.51 29.39
N VAL A 178 -2.52 -8.47 28.56
CA VAL A 178 -2.60 -8.58 27.10
C VAL A 178 -1.28 -9.13 26.57
N ALA A 179 -1.31 -10.13 25.68
CA ALA A 179 -0.10 -10.70 25.10
C ALA A 179 -0.33 -11.29 23.70
N PHE A 180 0.74 -11.32 22.88
CA PHE A 180 0.75 -12.05 21.62
C PHE A 180 1.21 -13.50 21.83
N ALA A 181 0.40 -14.47 21.42
CA ALA A 181 0.69 -15.89 21.58
C ALA A 181 1.71 -16.42 20.56
N ASN A 182 1.65 -15.93 19.32
CA ASN A 182 2.40 -16.46 18.17
C ASN A 182 3.48 -15.50 17.62
N LEU A 183 3.89 -14.49 18.38
CA LEU A 183 4.88 -13.49 17.98
C LEU A 183 6.26 -13.79 18.59
N ASP A 184 6.91 -14.86 18.14
CA ASP A 184 8.23 -15.32 18.60
C ASP A 184 9.22 -15.42 17.42
N GLN A 185 10.48 -15.02 17.65
CA GLN A 185 11.59 -15.14 16.70
C GLN A 185 11.74 -16.56 16.11
N ARG A 186 11.40 -17.61 16.86
CA ARG A 186 11.43 -19.03 16.45
C ARG A 186 10.59 -19.32 15.22
N HIS A 187 9.55 -18.53 14.92
CA HIS A 187 8.74 -18.70 13.71
C HIS A 187 9.48 -18.35 12.41
N PHE A 188 10.62 -17.66 12.48
CA PHE A 188 11.51 -17.43 11.34
C PHE A 188 12.45 -18.61 11.02
N ARG A 189 12.27 -19.79 11.67
CA ARG A 189 13.07 -21.00 11.40
C ARG A 189 12.60 -21.75 10.17
N ILE A 190 13.52 -22.05 9.25
CA ILE A 190 13.26 -22.86 8.05
C ILE A 190 14.05 -24.18 8.04
N PRO A 191 13.59 -25.22 7.30
CA PRO A 191 14.28 -26.50 7.24
C PRO A 191 15.66 -26.38 6.57
N LYS A 192 16.59 -27.27 6.93
CA LYS A 192 17.96 -27.32 6.34
C LYS A 192 17.92 -27.32 4.81
N VAL A 193 17.07 -28.15 4.21
CA VAL A 193 16.97 -28.29 2.75
C VAL A 193 16.62 -26.96 2.09
N LEU A 194 15.62 -26.23 2.61
CA LEU A 194 15.20 -24.94 2.08
C LEU A 194 16.28 -23.86 2.28
N TYR A 195 16.88 -23.81 3.47
CA TYR A 195 17.98 -22.89 3.81
C TYR A 195 19.21 -23.08 2.92
N ASP A 196 19.52 -24.33 2.54
CA ASP A 196 20.62 -24.65 1.64
C ASP A 196 20.27 -24.40 0.17
N SER A 197 19.02 -24.65 -0.26
CA SER A 197 18.55 -24.30 -1.61
C SER A 197 18.62 -22.80 -1.88
N LEU A 198 18.29 -21.95 -0.90
CA LEU A 198 18.41 -20.49 -1.03
C LEU A 198 19.85 -20.00 -1.24
N ALA A 199 20.86 -20.80 -0.89
CA ALA A 199 22.29 -20.46 -1.03
C ALA A 199 22.92 -20.95 -2.35
N LEU A 200 22.13 -21.46 -3.31
CA LEU A 200 22.63 -21.92 -4.60
C LEU A 200 23.16 -20.76 -5.45
N ARG A 201 24.50 -20.61 -5.49
CA ARG A 201 25.22 -19.50 -6.15
C ARG A 201 24.92 -19.32 -7.66
N LYS A 202 24.37 -20.33 -8.34
CA LYS A 202 24.08 -20.34 -9.79
C LYS A 202 22.59 -20.49 -10.14
N ALA A 203 21.68 -20.28 -9.19
CA ALA A 203 20.25 -20.27 -9.51
C ALA A 203 19.87 -19.06 -10.38
N ASP A 204 19.11 -19.31 -11.46
CA ASP A 204 18.44 -18.28 -12.25
C ASP A 204 17.45 -17.47 -11.39
N TYR A 205 17.15 -16.24 -11.81
CA TYR A 205 16.21 -15.35 -11.14
C TYR A 205 14.84 -16.01 -10.88
N ARG A 206 14.28 -16.73 -11.87
CA ARG A 206 12.98 -17.41 -11.70
C ARG A 206 13.01 -18.50 -10.63
N ILE A 207 14.11 -19.24 -10.54
CA ILE A 207 14.31 -20.28 -9.53
C ILE A 207 14.49 -19.64 -8.14
N ARG A 208 15.24 -18.53 -8.05
CA ARG A 208 15.43 -17.80 -6.81
C ARG A 208 14.11 -17.21 -6.29
N ASP A 209 13.30 -16.58 -7.15
CA ASP A 209 11.98 -16.05 -6.78
C ASP A 209 11.05 -17.14 -6.21
N GLN A 210 10.97 -18.29 -6.88
CA GLN A 210 10.20 -19.44 -6.39
C GLN A 210 10.70 -19.97 -5.03
N LEU A 211 12.02 -20.00 -4.80
CA LEU A 211 12.61 -20.39 -3.52
C LEU A 211 12.33 -19.38 -2.41
N THR A 212 12.44 -18.08 -2.70
CA THR A 212 12.09 -16.98 -1.78
C THR A 212 10.62 -17.06 -1.38
N LYS A 213 9.71 -17.16 -2.35
CA LYS A 213 8.27 -17.31 -2.10
C LYS A 213 7.96 -18.54 -1.24
N ARG A 214 8.62 -19.68 -1.52
CA ARG A 214 8.49 -20.90 -0.70
C ARG A 214 9.01 -20.72 0.73
N ALA A 215 10.04 -19.90 0.94
CA ALA A 215 10.57 -19.58 2.26
C ALA A 215 9.66 -18.62 3.04
N ASP A 216 9.14 -17.58 2.39
CA ASP A 216 8.13 -16.67 2.96
C ASP A 216 6.87 -17.46 3.37
N ASP A 217 6.35 -18.33 2.49
CA ASP A 217 5.19 -19.15 2.78
C ASP A 217 5.45 -20.14 3.93
N TYR A 218 6.66 -20.70 4.04
CA TYR A 218 7.04 -21.56 5.17
C TYR A 218 7.05 -20.79 6.49
N VAL A 219 7.65 -19.59 6.52
CA VAL A 219 7.65 -18.72 7.71
C VAL A 219 6.22 -18.36 8.10
N VAL A 220 5.35 -18.01 7.14
CA VAL A 220 3.92 -17.75 7.43
C VAL A 220 3.22 -18.97 8.03
N GLN A 221 3.50 -20.19 7.57
CA GLN A 221 2.93 -21.39 8.22
C GLN A 221 3.43 -21.59 9.65
N ASN A 222 4.68 -21.23 9.98
CA ASN A 222 5.17 -21.31 11.35
C ASN A 222 4.42 -20.35 12.30
N PHE A 223 4.00 -19.17 11.83
CA PHE A 223 3.17 -18.26 12.61
C PHE A 223 1.74 -18.80 12.86
N LYS A 224 1.24 -19.70 12.00
CA LYS A 224 -0.08 -20.32 12.12
C LYS A 224 -0.10 -21.57 13.00
N ARG A 225 0.90 -22.44 12.80
CA ARG A 225 0.94 -23.81 13.32
C ARG A 225 0.93 -23.84 14.86
N GLY A 226 -0.01 -24.57 15.45
CA GLY A 226 -0.19 -24.67 16.90
C GLY A 226 -0.94 -23.48 17.50
N TYR A 227 -1.56 -22.64 16.66
CA TYR A 227 -2.29 -21.45 17.07
C TYR A 227 -3.61 -21.27 16.33
N PHE A 228 -3.62 -21.36 15.00
CA PHE A 228 -4.84 -21.21 14.19
C PHE A 228 -4.75 -21.79 12.78
N LEU A 229 -5.89 -22.31 12.32
CA LEU A 229 -6.18 -22.56 10.92
C LEU A 229 -6.71 -21.29 10.25
N LEU A 230 -6.47 -21.16 8.94
CA LEU A 230 -7.00 -20.08 8.11
C LEU A 230 -7.71 -20.69 6.92
N ASN A 231 -9.04 -20.65 6.94
CA ASN A 231 -9.86 -21.01 5.79
C ASN A 231 -10.01 -19.78 4.89
N LYS A 232 -9.67 -19.93 3.62
CA LYS A 232 -9.89 -18.92 2.58
C LYS A 232 -10.77 -19.49 1.48
N ARG A 233 -11.82 -18.77 1.11
CA ARG A 233 -12.64 -19.03 -0.08
C ARG A 233 -12.72 -17.76 -0.92
N ILE A 234 -12.73 -17.91 -2.24
CA ILE A 234 -13.01 -16.84 -3.19
C ILE A 234 -14.25 -17.26 -3.99
N GLU A 235 -15.15 -16.32 -4.21
CA GLU A 235 -16.34 -16.48 -5.04
C GLU A 235 -16.29 -15.46 -6.18
N PRO A 236 -15.89 -15.87 -7.41
CA PRO A 236 -15.85 -15.00 -8.57
C PRO A 236 -17.20 -14.35 -8.84
N THR A 237 -17.21 -13.05 -9.13
CA THR A 237 -18.43 -12.32 -9.44
C THR A 237 -18.99 -12.77 -10.80
N LYS A 238 -20.29 -13.01 -10.85
CA LYS A 238 -20.99 -13.49 -12.06
C LYS A 238 -21.22 -12.31 -13.01
N PHE A 239 -21.12 -12.54 -14.32
CA PHE A 239 -21.42 -11.51 -15.32
C PHE A 239 -22.63 -11.94 -16.16
N HIS A 240 -23.69 -11.13 -16.14
CA HIS A 240 -24.91 -11.43 -16.91
C HIS A 240 -24.72 -11.20 -18.42
N ASN A 241 -23.87 -10.25 -18.79
CA ASN A 241 -23.60 -9.83 -20.17
C ASN A 241 -22.13 -9.42 -20.35
N PRO A 242 -21.18 -10.37 -20.33
CA PRO A 242 -19.74 -10.07 -20.28
C PRO A 242 -19.23 -9.31 -21.52
N ALA A 243 -18.29 -8.41 -21.27
CA ALA A 243 -17.67 -7.49 -22.24
C ALA A 243 -16.67 -8.15 -23.22
N LEU A 244 -17.00 -9.33 -23.75
CA LEU A 244 -16.15 -10.08 -24.68
C LEU A 244 -15.92 -9.29 -26.00
N PRO A 245 -14.73 -9.35 -26.61
CA PRO A 245 -13.59 -10.22 -26.29
C PRO A 245 -12.59 -9.61 -25.28
N PHE A 246 -12.91 -8.48 -24.66
CA PHE A 246 -12.04 -7.87 -23.67
C PHE A 246 -12.01 -8.71 -22.37
N LYS A 247 -10.88 -8.63 -21.65
CA LYS A 247 -10.53 -9.47 -20.49
C LYS A 247 -10.12 -8.59 -19.32
N GLU A 248 -9.72 -9.24 -18.22
CA GLU A 248 -9.12 -8.61 -17.03
C GLU A 248 -9.93 -7.41 -16.49
N PRO A 249 -11.22 -7.61 -16.14
CA PRO A 249 -12.06 -6.54 -15.65
C PRO A 249 -11.60 -6.01 -14.28
N TYR A 250 -11.63 -4.69 -14.15
CA TYR A 250 -11.20 -3.92 -12.98
C TYR A 250 -12.23 -2.82 -12.72
N TRP A 251 -12.75 -2.69 -11.49
CA TRP A 251 -13.66 -1.60 -11.13
C TRP A 251 -12.86 -0.30 -10.93
N ASP A 252 -13.10 0.71 -11.76
CA ASP A 252 -12.22 1.90 -11.88
C ASP A 252 -12.69 3.11 -11.06
N ASP A 253 -13.97 3.16 -10.70
CA ASP A 253 -14.59 4.26 -9.94
C ASP A 253 -14.84 3.92 -8.47
N ALA A 254 -15.35 4.89 -7.70
CA ALA A 254 -16.08 4.58 -6.48
C ALA A 254 -17.28 3.66 -6.74
N LEU A 255 -17.63 2.83 -5.76
CA LEU A 255 -18.87 2.04 -5.75
C LEU A 255 -20.02 2.93 -5.26
N ASN A 256 -20.74 3.58 -6.18
CA ASN A 256 -21.82 4.50 -5.84
C ASN A 256 -23.08 3.72 -5.43
N PRO A 257 -23.68 3.96 -4.25
CA PRO A 257 -24.91 3.28 -3.87
C PRO A 257 -26.11 3.75 -4.70
N THR A 258 -27.02 2.81 -4.95
CA THR A 258 -28.39 3.09 -5.42
C THR A 258 -29.38 3.14 -4.25
N SER A 259 -30.66 3.35 -4.55
CA SER A 259 -31.81 3.21 -3.65
C SER A 259 -32.02 1.77 -3.16
N ASP A 260 -31.59 0.74 -3.90
CA ASP A 260 -31.39 -0.59 -3.33
C ASP A 260 -30.03 -0.63 -2.63
N LYS A 261 -30.06 -0.79 -1.30
CA LYS A 261 -28.89 -0.84 -0.40
C LYS A 261 -27.82 -1.86 -0.81
N ASP A 262 -28.17 -2.88 -1.60
CA ASP A 262 -27.27 -3.95 -2.03
C ASP A 262 -26.79 -3.76 -3.47
N VAL A 263 -27.28 -2.76 -4.21
CA VAL A 263 -26.91 -2.49 -5.61
C VAL A 263 -26.09 -1.21 -5.71
N PHE A 264 -24.96 -1.31 -6.41
CA PHE A 264 -23.96 -0.25 -6.58
C PHE A 264 -23.63 -0.03 -8.05
N PHE A 265 -23.26 1.19 -8.43
CA PHE A 265 -22.94 1.55 -9.80
C PHE A 265 -21.59 2.26 -9.96
N GLY A 266 -21.00 2.10 -11.15
CA GLY A 266 -19.68 2.62 -11.50
C GLY A 266 -19.24 2.12 -12.88
N ARG A 267 -18.02 2.46 -13.31
CA ARG A 267 -17.43 1.93 -14.55
C ARG A 267 -16.45 0.80 -14.23
N ILE A 268 -16.50 -0.24 -15.07
CA ILE A 268 -15.50 -1.29 -15.11
C ILE A 268 -14.62 -1.07 -16.33
N ARG A 269 -13.31 -1.02 -16.10
CA ARG A 269 -12.26 -1.02 -17.12
C ARG A 269 -11.92 -2.45 -17.50
N TYR A 270 -11.75 -2.69 -18.79
CA TYR A 270 -11.35 -3.94 -19.41
C TYR A 270 -10.07 -3.75 -20.24
N SER A 271 -9.24 -4.79 -20.35
CA SER A 271 -8.03 -4.85 -21.20
C SER A 271 -8.24 -5.74 -22.43
N LYS A 272 -7.44 -5.57 -23.50
CA LYS A 272 -7.48 -6.43 -24.71
C LYS A 272 -6.16 -7.19 -24.91
N ASP A 273 -5.90 -8.15 -24.03
CA ASP A 273 -4.78 -9.12 -24.07
C ASP A 273 -3.35 -8.53 -24.02
N SER A 274 -2.52 -9.06 -23.15
CA SER A 274 -1.38 -8.36 -22.52
C SER A 274 -0.08 -8.31 -23.34
N LEU A 275 -0.13 -8.37 -24.68
CA LEU A 275 1.03 -8.57 -25.56
C LEU A 275 1.31 -7.46 -26.59
N ASN A 276 0.99 -6.20 -26.25
CA ASN A 276 1.51 -4.90 -26.79
C ASN A 276 0.46 -3.88 -27.27
N GLU A 277 -0.85 -4.11 -27.16
CA GLU A 277 -1.88 -3.11 -27.47
C GLU A 277 -2.53 -2.53 -26.19
N SER A 278 -2.25 -1.27 -25.88
CA SER A 278 -2.85 -0.51 -24.76
C SER A 278 -4.31 -0.10 -25.04
N ASN A 279 -5.16 -1.06 -25.44
CA ASN A 279 -6.56 -0.83 -25.78
C ASN A 279 -7.46 -1.18 -24.58
N TRP A 280 -7.94 -0.14 -23.90
CA TRP A 280 -8.82 -0.24 -22.74
C TRP A 280 -10.25 0.11 -23.12
N LYS A 281 -11.24 -0.55 -22.51
CA LYS A 281 -12.65 -0.21 -22.63
C LYS A 281 -13.25 0.04 -21.25
N TYR A 282 -14.02 1.10 -21.14
CA TYR A 282 -14.82 1.39 -19.96
C TYR A 282 -16.28 1.08 -20.24
N VAL A 283 -16.96 0.47 -19.28
CA VAL A 283 -18.36 0.06 -19.39
C VAL A 283 -19.09 0.38 -18.08
N PHE A 284 -20.18 1.14 -18.16
CA PHE A 284 -21.08 1.33 -17.03
C PHE A 284 -21.62 0.00 -16.53
N SER A 285 -21.63 -0.18 -15.22
CA SER A 285 -21.88 -1.47 -14.56
C SER A 285 -22.69 -1.29 -13.28
N LEU A 286 -23.68 -2.16 -13.09
CA LEU A 286 -24.37 -2.38 -11.83
C LEU A 286 -23.80 -3.64 -11.17
N TYR A 287 -23.46 -3.56 -9.89
CA TYR A 287 -23.04 -4.68 -9.04
C TYR A 287 -24.11 -4.93 -7.97
N ASP A 288 -24.66 -6.15 -7.92
CA ASP A 288 -25.51 -6.61 -6.80
C ASP A 288 -24.67 -7.41 -5.80
N LYS A 289 -24.60 -6.91 -4.56
CA LYS A 289 -23.84 -7.48 -3.45
C LYS A 289 -24.42 -8.81 -2.94
N ARG A 290 -25.74 -9.02 -3.01
CA ARG A 290 -26.40 -10.25 -2.55
C ARG A 290 -26.15 -11.40 -3.52
N GLU A 291 -26.29 -11.14 -4.82
CA GLU A 291 -26.09 -12.15 -5.85
C GLU A 291 -24.62 -12.37 -6.21
N ASN A 292 -23.75 -11.43 -5.83
CA ASN A 292 -22.37 -11.31 -6.28
C ASN A 292 -22.35 -11.33 -7.82
N SER A 293 -23.11 -10.42 -8.43
CA SER A 293 -23.33 -10.35 -9.88
C SER A 293 -23.10 -8.95 -10.43
N ILE A 294 -22.62 -8.87 -11.68
CA ILE A 294 -22.41 -7.64 -12.45
C ILE A 294 -23.28 -7.69 -13.70
N ARG A 295 -23.99 -6.59 -13.95
CA ARG A 295 -24.76 -6.32 -15.16
C ARG A 295 -24.22 -5.05 -15.79
N HIS A 296 -23.70 -5.17 -17.00
CA HIS A 296 -23.27 -4.03 -17.81
C HIS A 296 -24.46 -3.35 -18.48
N TRP A 297 -24.33 -2.06 -18.74
CA TRP A 297 -25.15 -1.38 -19.74
C TRP A 297 -24.31 -1.17 -21.01
N PHE A 298 -24.93 -1.46 -22.16
CA PHE A 298 -24.32 -1.32 -23.48
C PHE A 298 -25.18 -0.36 -24.33
N PRO A 299 -24.68 0.83 -24.71
CA PRO A 299 -25.41 1.76 -25.58
C PRO A 299 -25.55 1.24 -27.01
N VAL A 300 -24.68 0.31 -27.43
CA VAL A 300 -24.76 -0.44 -28.69
C VAL A 300 -24.29 -1.88 -28.46
N ASN A 301 -24.84 -2.84 -29.21
CA ASN A 301 -24.60 -4.28 -29.02
C ASN A 301 -23.14 -4.75 -29.23
N ASP A 302 -22.28 -3.91 -29.83
CA ASP A 302 -20.89 -4.24 -30.16
C ASP A 302 -19.94 -3.37 -29.33
N ILE A 303 -19.24 -3.98 -28.38
CA ILE A 303 -18.34 -3.29 -27.45
C ILE A 303 -17.11 -2.67 -28.14
N HIS A 304 -16.74 -3.12 -29.35
CA HIS A 304 -15.69 -2.43 -30.08
C HIS A 304 -16.10 -1.00 -30.44
N LEU A 305 -17.39 -0.75 -30.64
CA LEU A 305 -17.96 0.50 -31.14
C LEU A 305 -18.25 1.55 -30.08
N PHE A 306 -18.03 1.30 -28.79
CA PHE A 306 -18.17 2.34 -27.77
C PHE A 306 -17.13 2.24 -26.65
N SER A 307 -16.96 3.32 -25.88
CA SER A 307 -16.39 3.26 -24.53
C SER A 307 -17.07 4.31 -23.67
N SER A 308 -17.40 3.98 -22.42
CA SER A 308 -17.84 4.96 -21.43
C SER A 308 -16.74 6.01 -21.18
N GLY A 309 -17.11 7.29 -21.18
CA GLY A 309 -16.32 8.39 -20.67
C GLY A 309 -16.57 8.58 -19.17
N TYR A 310 -16.58 9.82 -18.67
CA TYR A 310 -16.89 10.09 -17.27
C TYR A 310 -18.33 9.72 -16.87
N LEU A 311 -18.47 9.35 -15.60
CA LEU A 311 -19.72 9.04 -14.94
C LEU A 311 -20.00 10.13 -13.91
N TYR A 312 -21.21 10.69 -13.91
CA TYR A 312 -21.62 11.76 -13.03
C TYR A 312 -22.90 11.34 -12.28
N LYS A 313 -22.95 11.52 -10.96
CA LYS A 313 -24.21 11.44 -10.17
C LYS A 313 -24.54 12.87 -9.73
N ASN A 314 -25.72 13.38 -10.08
CA ASN A 314 -26.21 14.61 -9.47
C ASN A 314 -26.67 14.29 -8.04
N PRO A 315 -26.02 14.84 -6.99
CA PRO A 315 -26.32 14.46 -5.60
C PRO A 315 -27.62 15.09 -5.08
N PHE A 316 -28.20 16.06 -5.80
CA PHE A 316 -29.38 16.84 -5.38
C PHE A 316 -30.69 16.25 -5.90
N ASN A 317 -30.67 15.58 -7.06
CA ASN A 317 -31.85 14.94 -7.66
C ASN A 317 -31.68 13.44 -7.96
N GLY A 318 -30.47 12.88 -7.80
CA GLY A 318 -30.18 11.45 -7.98
C GLY A 318 -29.94 11.00 -9.42
N ILE A 319 -30.16 11.87 -10.43
CA ILE A 319 -30.00 11.53 -11.85
C ILE A 319 -28.53 11.19 -12.13
N VAL A 320 -28.32 10.11 -12.87
CA VAL A 320 -26.99 9.62 -13.27
C VAL A 320 -26.76 9.91 -14.75
N TYR A 321 -25.61 10.50 -15.07
CA TYR A 321 -25.19 10.79 -16.44
C TYR A 321 -23.95 9.98 -16.79
N GLN A 322 -23.97 9.29 -17.93
CA GLN A 322 -22.85 8.53 -18.45
C GLN A 322 -22.46 9.07 -19.83
N GLU A 323 -21.27 9.64 -19.91
CA GLU A 323 -20.64 9.97 -21.17
C GLU A 323 -20.29 8.69 -21.94
N VAL A 324 -20.45 8.69 -23.27
CA VAL A 324 -20.13 7.56 -24.15
C VAL A 324 -19.48 8.09 -25.43
N TRP A 325 -18.30 7.59 -25.75
CA TRP A 325 -17.68 7.74 -27.06
C TRP A 325 -18.11 6.58 -27.95
N ARG A 326 -18.78 6.85 -29.07
CA ARG A 326 -19.35 5.85 -29.99
C ARG A 326 -18.79 6.01 -31.41
N MET A 327 -18.56 4.88 -32.08
CA MET A 327 -18.24 4.79 -33.52
C MET A 327 -19.41 4.13 -34.25
N ASP A 328 -19.78 4.61 -35.44
CA ASP A 328 -20.83 3.98 -36.23
C ASP A 328 -20.27 2.92 -37.19
N LYS A 329 -21.05 1.85 -37.43
CA LYS A 329 -20.62 0.71 -38.26
C LYS A 329 -20.26 1.07 -39.71
N GLN A 330 -20.82 2.14 -40.26
CA GLN A 330 -20.44 2.65 -41.58
C GLN A 330 -19.07 3.33 -41.57
N GLN A 331 -18.72 4.02 -40.48
CA GLN A 331 -17.44 4.74 -40.33
C GLN A 331 -16.23 3.79 -40.31
N THR A 332 -16.40 2.55 -39.86
CA THR A 332 -15.34 1.51 -39.89
C THR A 332 -15.12 0.88 -41.26
N ALA A 333 -15.96 1.14 -42.27
CA ALA A 333 -15.82 0.61 -43.62
C ALA A 333 -15.11 1.57 -44.59
N GLU A 334 -15.00 2.86 -44.24
CA GLU A 334 -14.33 3.86 -45.05
C GLU A 334 -12.81 3.87 -44.80
N LYS A 335 -12.01 4.20 -45.83
CA LYS A 335 -10.54 4.20 -45.74
C LYS A 335 -9.99 5.45 -45.05
N GLY A 336 -10.36 5.66 -43.79
CA GLY A 336 -9.88 6.76 -42.95
C GLY A 336 -10.22 6.56 -41.48
N TYR A 337 -9.40 7.11 -40.58
CA TYR A 337 -9.75 7.17 -39.16
C TYR A 337 -10.80 8.27 -38.95
N ILE A 338 -12.03 7.87 -38.61
CA ILE A 338 -13.09 8.77 -38.19
C ILE A 338 -13.12 8.76 -36.65
N PRO A 339 -12.95 9.91 -35.96
CA PRO A 339 -13.02 9.96 -34.51
C PRO A 339 -14.39 9.52 -33.97
N PRO A 340 -14.46 8.90 -32.78
CA PRO A 340 -15.74 8.58 -32.15
C PRO A 340 -16.54 9.85 -31.83
N THR A 341 -17.85 9.78 -32.01
CA THR A 341 -18.80 10.83 -31.59
C THR A 341 -19.10 10.70 -30.11
N ARG A 342 -19.18 11.84 -29.41
CA ARG A 342 -19.49 11.91 -27.98
C ARG A 342 -21.01 12.02 -27.79
N HIS A 343 -21.54 11.18 -26.91
CA HIS A 343 -22.93 11.19 -26.47
C HIS A 343 -22.97 11.25 -24.95
N VAL A 344 -24.00 11.87 -24.38
CA VAL A 344 -24.27 11.84 -22.93
C VAL A 344 -25.63 11.19 -22.72
N TYR A 345 -25.63 10.06 -22.03
CA TYR A 345 -26.84 9.37 -21.63
C TYR A 345 -27.18 9.74 -20.19
N GLN A 346 -28.47 9.75 -19.88
CA GLN A 346 -29.03 10.02 -18.56
C GLN A 346 -29.90 8.85 -18.11
N SER A 347 -29.94 8.62 -16.80
CA SER A 347 -30.74 7.62 -16.14
C SER A 347 -31.42 8.23 -14.91
N ASP A 348 -32.75 8.18 -14.89
CA ASP A 348 -33.58 8.65 -13.79
C ASP A 348 -33.77 7.55 -12.70
N ASP A 349 -33.25 6.34 -12.94
CA ASP A 349 -33.42 5.13 -12.11
C ASP A 349 -32.09 4.48 -11.69
N GLU A 350 -31.07 5.33 -11.54
CA GLU A 350 -29.73 5.01 -11.01
C GLU A 350 -28.94 3.98 -11.84
N GLY A 351 -29.20 3.97 -13.14
CA GLY A 351 -28.45 3.22 -14.16
C GLY A 351 -29.15 1.97 -14.67
N GLN A 352 -30.41 1.72 -14.29
CA GLN A 352 -31.16 0.54 -14.73
C GLN A 352 -31.69 0.70 -16.16
N THR A 353 -32.16 1.89 -16.52
CA THR A 353 -32.54 2.30 -17.87
C THR A 353 -31.84 3.59 -18.26
N TRP A 354 -31.65 3.78 -19.58
CA TRP A 354 -30.87 4.88 -20.14
C TRP A 354 -31.56 5.47 -21.36
N LYS A 355 -31.60 6.80 -21.42
CA LYS A 355 -32.00 7.60 -22.58
C LYS A 355 -30.88 8.59 -22.91
N GLU A 356 -30.71 8.96 -24.16
CA GLU A 356 -29.76 10.02 -24.52
C GLU A 356 -30.28 11.37 -23.97
N SER A 357 -29.45 12.14 -23.26
CA SER A 357 -29.72 13.57 -23.09
C SER A 357 -29.19 14.31 -24.30
N LEU A 358 -30.10 14.66 -25.22
CA LEU A 358 -29.77 15.43 -26.40
C LEU A 358 -29.29 16.84 -26.04
N GLU A 359 -29.84 17.46 -24.99
CA GLU A 359 -29.44 18.82 -24.57
C GLU A 359 -28.02 18.79 -23.98
N MET A 360 -27.75 17.90 -23.01
CA MET A 360 -26.40 17.73 -22.47
C MET A 360 -25.38 17.33 -23.55
N THR A 361 -25.74 16.42 -24.47
CA THR A 361 -24.87 16.01 -25.59
C THR A 361 -24.53 17.20 -26.49
N GLN A 362 -25.51 18.02 -26.86
CA GLN A 362 -25.28 19.23 -27.65
C GLN A 362 -24.44 20.26 -26.89
N THR A 363 -24.65 20.43 -25.58
CA THR A 363 -23.83 21.31 -24.73
C THR A 363 -22.38 20.85 -24.68
N PHE A 364 -22.12 19.57 -24.41
CA PHE A 364 -20.76 19.01 -24.42
C PHE A 364 -20.05 19.18 -25.77
N ALA A 365 -20.74 18.92 -26.89
CA ALA A 365 -20.18 19.05 -28.23
C ALA A 365 -19.95 20.52 -28.66
N LYS A 366 -20.86 21.42 -28.32
CA LYS A 366 -20.80 22.85 -28.71
C LYS A 366 -19.71 23.62 -27.99
N TYR A 367 -19.47 23.29 -26.72
CA TYR A 367 -18.53 24.01 -25.84
C TYR A 367 -17.24 23.23 -25.54
N ASP A 368 -17.08 22.02 -26.12
CA ASP A 368 -15.94 21.13 -25.93
C ASP A 368 -15.62 20.89 -24.44
N LEU A 369 -16.66 20.56 -23.67
CA LEU A 369 -16.57 20.40 -22.22
C LEU A 369 -15.78 19.14 -21.86
N GLU A 370 -14.64 19.28 -21.20
CA GLU A 370 -13.88 18.12 -20.72
C GLU A 370 -14.60 17.43 -19.55
N HIS A 371 -15.21 18.21 -18.65
CA HIS A 371 -15.87 17.72 -17.42
C HIS A 371 -16.96 18.71 -16.92
N ILE A 372 -17.84 18.24 -16.02
CA ILE A 372 -18.84 19.03 -15.28
C ILE A 372 -18.91 18.63 -13.79
N GLU A 373 -19.29 19.56 -12.93
CA GLU A 373 -19.62 19.34 -11.51
C GLU A 373 -21.00 19.97 -11.19
N PHE A 374 -21.83 19.32 -10.37
CA PHE A 374 -23.15 19.84 -9.98
C PHE A 374 -23.05 20.78 -8.77
N LEU A 375 -23.67 21.95 -8.87
CA LEU A 375 -23.68 22.99 -7.83
C LEU A 375 -24.94 22.91 -6.96
N ASP A 376 -26.08 22.62 -7.58
CA ASP A 376 -27.36 22.32 -6.93
C ASP A 376 -28.26 21.46 -7.87
N SER A 377 -29.58 21.43 -7.65
CA SER A 377 -30.53 20.67 -8.47
C SER A 377 -30.63 21.16 -9.92
N ASP A 378 -30.37 22.45 -10.14
CA ASP A 378 -30.64 23.17 -11.38
C ASP A 378 -29.34 23.58 -12.08
N PHE A 379 -28.28 23.82 -11.31
CA PHE A 379 -27.01 24.37 -11.79
C PHE A 379 -25.84 23.38 -11.75
N ALA A 380 -24.98 23.48 -12.75
CA ALA A 380 -23.69 22.79 -12.84
C ALA A 380 -22.62 23.73 -13.41
N VAL A 381 -21.35 23.44 -13.17
CA VAL A 381 -20.22 24.13 -13.81
C VAL A 381 -19.43 23.15 -14.67
N GLY A 382 -19.21 23.50 -15.94
CA GLY A 382 -18.34 22.78 -16.85
C GLY A 382 -17.09 23.57 -17.19
N TYR A 383 -16.08 22.91 -17.74
CA TYR A 383 -14.95 23.60 -18.36
C TYR A 383 -14.52 22.93 -19.67
N GLY A 384 -14.02 23.73 -20.60
CA GLY A 384 -13.35 23.30 -21.82
C GLY A 384 -12.00 24.00 -21.97
N ARG A 385 -11.05 23.40 -22.70
CA ARG A 385 -9.71 23.99 -22.91
C ARG A 385 -9.33 24.02 -24.38
N LYS A 386 -8.84 25.16 -24.83
CA LYS A 386 -8.42 25.37 -26.23
C LYS A 386 -6.96 25.78 -26.30
N GLU A 387 -6.19 25.16 -27.19
CA GLU A 387 -4.85 25.64 -27.51
C GLU A 387 -4.92 27.00 -28.20
N VAL A 388 -4.16 27.96 -27.67
CA VAL A 388 -4.05 29.32 -28.23
C VAL A 388 -2.61 29.78 -28.18
N GLN A 389 -2.24 30.69 -29.09
CA GLN A 389 -0.95 31.36 -29.02
C GLN A 389 -0.88 32.23 -27.75
N HIS A 390 0.20 32.10 -26.99
CA HIS A 390 0.45 32.96 -25.84
C HIS A 390 0.64 34.42 -26.29
N LYS A 391 -0.14 35.34 -25.71
CA LYS A 391 -0.29 36.76 -26.11
C LYS A 391 1.01 37.49 -26.49
N THR A 392 2.09 37.23 -25.74
CA THR A 392 3.40 37.89 -25.91
C THR A 392 4.56 36.93 -26.25
N ARG A 393 4.30 35.65 -26.53
CA ARG A 393 5.35 34.62 -26.65
C ARG A 393 5.11 33.67 -27.83
N LYS A 394 6.16 32.95 -28.24
CA LYS A 394 6.16 32.13 -29.47
C LYS A 394 5.65 30.69 -29.30
N TYR A 395 5.23 30.27 -28.11
CA TYR A 395 4.62 28.96 -27.84
C TYR A 395 3.10 29.07 -27.63
N THR A 396 2.41 27.93 -27.71
CA THR A 396 0.99 27.78 -27.38
C THR A 396 0.79 27.47 -25.90
N ILE A 397 -0.38 27.85 -25.38
CA ILE A 397 -0.86 27.49 -24.04
C ILE A 397 -2.28 26.92 -24.13
N LYS A 398 -2.69 26.16 -23.11
CA LYS A 398 -4.10 25.80 -22.92
C LYS A 398 -4.83 26.96 -22.25
N ARG A 399 -5.85 27.50 -22.91
CA ARG A 399 -6.76 28.49 -22.35
C ARG A 399 -8.04 27.81 -21.89
N VAL A 400 -8.28 27.83 -20.58
CA VAL A 400 -9.51 27.32 -19.96
C VAL A 400 -10.66 28.31 -20.17
N THR A 401 -11.86 27.79 -20.39
CA THR A 401 -13.11 28.53 -20.27
C THR A 401 -14.05 27.72 -19.37
N TYR A 402 -14.57 28.36 -18.33
CA TYR A 402 -15.62 27.80 -17.48
C TYR A 402 -16.99 28.23 -17.99
N TYR A 403 -17.95 27.34 -17.85
CA TYR A 403 -19.33 27.52 -18.29
C TYR A 403 -20.25 27.21 -17.13
N LEU A 404 -21.13 28.15 -16.78
CA LEU A 404 -22.23 27.90 -15.85
C LEU A 404 -23.40 27.35 -16.64
N LEU A 405 -23.84 26.15 -16.31
CA LEU A 405 -24.99 25.47 -16.89
C LEU A 405 -26.16 25.63 -15.93
N LYS A 406 -27.34 25.95 -16.46
CA LYS A 406 -28.63 25.81 -15.77
C LYS A 406 -29.53 24.92 -16.60
N ASN A 407 -30.05 23.84 -16.01
CA ASN A 407 -30.85 22.83 -16.69
C ASN A 407 -30.19 22.41 -18.03
N GLU A 408 -28.95 21.92 -17.91
CA GLU A 408 -28.10 21.41 -19.01
C GLU A 408 -27.67 22.45 -20.09
N LYS A 409 -28.09 23.71 -19.96
CA LYS A 409 -27.83 24.80 -20.92
C LYS A 409 -26.89 25.84 -20.33
N VAL A 410 -25.86 26.23 -21.09
CA VAL A 410 -24.95 27.32 -20.70
C VAL A 410 -25.72 28.64 -20.59
N VAL A 411 -25.69 29.24 -19.41
CA VAL A 411 -26.30 30.55 -19.10
C VAL A 411 -25.28 31.66 -18.88
N ASP A 412 -24.06 31.32 -18.45
CA ASP A 412 -22.94 32.25 -18.30
C ASP A 412 -21.60 31.53 -18.57
N SER A 413 -20.52 32.28 -18.79
CA SER A 413 -19.18 31.72 -18.98
C SER A 413 -18.07 32.72 -18.65
N ILE A 414 -17.00 32.24 -18.03
CA ILE A 414 -15.78 33.02 -17.80
C ILE A 414 -14.58 32.38 -18.51
N GLN A 415 -13.92 33.17 -19.36
CA GLN A 415 -12.74 32.76 -20.11
C GLN A 415 -11.48 33.42 -19.53
N ILE A 416 -10.44 32.62 -19.34
CA ILE A 416 -9.13 33.08 -18.86
C ILE A 416 -8.38 33.76 -20.02
N THR A 417 -7.61 34.82 -19.75
CA THR A 417 -6.85 35.50 -20.80
C THR A 417 -5.66 34.66 -21.28
N ASN A 418 -5.20 34.89 -22.51
CA ASN A 418 -4.17 34.08 -23.18
C ASN A 418 -2.72 34.46 -22.82
N ASP A 419 -2.51 35.01 -21.64
CA ASP A 419 -1.22 35.35 -21.02
C ASP A 419 -1.02 34.68 -19.64
N PHE A 420 -1.97 33.84 -19.21
CA PHE A 420 -1.88 33.03 -18.00
C PHE A 420 -1.38 31.62 -18.28
N TYR A 421 -0.76 31.03 -17.25
CA TYR A 421 -0.58 29.59 -17.12
C TYR A 421 -1.63 29.02 -16.16
N GLU A 422 -2.17 27.85 -16.52
CA GLU A 422 -2.96 26.99 -15.63
C GLU A 422 -2.04 26.42 -14.55
N ALA A 423 -2.19 26.89 -13.31
CA ALA A 423 -1.44 26.34 -12.18
C ALA A 423 -2.19 25.14 -11.58
N ILE A 424 -3.48 25.33 -11.27
CA ILE A 424 -4.38 24.26 -10.80
C ILE A 424 -5.80 24.52 -11.31
N ASN A 425 -6.42 23.54 -11.95
CA ASN A 425 -7.87 23.46 -12.15
C ASN A 425 -8.44 22.40 -11.18
N TYR A 426 -9.34 22.80 -10.28
CA TYR A 426 -9.90 21.88 -9.29
C TYR A 426 -10.95 20.95 -9.90
N LEU A 427 -11.67 21.35 -10.97
CA LEU A 427 -12.61 20.48 -11.67
C LEU A 427 -11.96 19.24 -12.31
N GLU A 428 -10.62 19.16 -12.39
CA GLU A 428 -9.92 17.95 -12.89
C GLU A 428 -9.81 16.81 -11.87
N ARG A 429 -10.02 17.05 -10.57
CA ARG A 429 -9.50 16.14 -9.51
C ARG A 429 -10.52 15.17 -8.90
N HIS A 430 -11.74 15.06 -9.45
CA HIS A 430 -12.70 13.95 -9.23
C HIS A 430 -13.01 13.54 -7.77
N ASN A 431 -12.94 14.46 -6.80
CA ASN A 431 -13.08 14.11 -5.38
C ASN A 431 -13.61 15.29 -4.54
N HIS A 432 -14.62 16.01 -5.04
CA HIS A 432 -14.82 17.43 -4.71
C HIS A 432 -16.13 17.83 -4.03
N SER A 433 -16.71 16.88 -3.29
CA SER A 433 -17.61 17.16 -2.15
C SER A 433 -16.98 18.04 -1.04
N TRP A 434 -15.71 18.46 -1.20
CA TRP A 434 -14.93 19.25 -0.25
C TRP A 434 -14.59 20.68 -0.74
N PHE A 435 -15.04 21.09 -1.93
CA PHE A 435 -14.70 22.40 -2.53
C PHE A 435 -15.90 23.33 -2.72
N ALA A 436 -17.11 22.80 -2.65
CA ALA A 436 -18.32 23.58 -2.44
C ALA A 436 -18.55 23.75 -0.94
N VAL A 437 -18.32 24.96 -0.42
CA VAL A 437 -19.09 25.44 0.75
C VAL A 437 -20.45 25.85 0.18
N ASN A 438 -21.56 25.71 0.92
CA ASN A 438 -22.94 25.81 0.40
C ASN A 438 -23.25 27.04 -0.49
N ASP A 439 -22.48 28.12 -0.37
CA ASP A 439 -22.66 29.37 -1.13
C ASP A 439 -21.42 29.78 -1.96
N ALA A 440 -20.36 28.97 -2.04
CA ALA A 440 -19.16 29.27 -2.84
C ALA A 440 -18.33 28.03 -3.24
N MET A 441 -17.85 28.00 -4.48
CA MET A 441 -16.96 26.99 -5.04
C MET A 441 -15.73 27.61 -5.71
N VAL A 442 -14.53 27.16 -5.32
CA VAL A 442 -13.27 27.57 -5.97
C VAL A 442 -13.00 26.66 -7.18
N LEU A 443 -12.81 27.24 -8.36
CA LEU A 443 -12.62 26.47 -9.61
C LEU A 443 -11.15 26.23 -9.96
N GLY A 444 -10.25 27.12 -9.58
CA GLY A 444 -8.81 26.95 -9.82
C GLY A 444 -7.99 28.19 -9.46
N THR A 445 -6.69 28.12 -9.76
CA THR A 445 -5.75 29.24 -9.64
C THR A 445 -4.86 29.36 -10.87
N TRP A 446 -4.58 30.61 -11.25
CA TRP A 446 -3.80 30.97 -12.44
C TRP A 446 -2.78 32.05 -12.11
N ASN A 447 -1.65 32.05 -12.79
CA ASN A 447 -0.66 33.11 -12.67
C ASN A 447 -0.01 33.44 -14.03
N TYR A 448 0.77 34.50 -14.08
CA TYR A 448 1.54 34.90 -15.27
C TYR A 448 2.88 34.16 -15.41
N ASN A 449 3.16 33.10 -14.62
CA ASN A 449 4.49 32.50 -14.54
C ASN A 449 4.51 30.97 -14.32
N PHE A 450 5.01 30.25 -15.33
CA PHE A 450 5.11 28.78 -15.36
C PHE A 450 5.90 28.15 -14.20
N SER A 451 6.82 28.89 -13.56
CA SER A 451 7.69 28.36 -12.48
C SER A 451 6.99 28.16 -11.13
N GLY A 452 5.75 28.65 -10.95
CA GLY A 452 5.04 28.50 -9.68
C GLY A 452 5.61 29.33 -8.52
N ASP A 453 6.33 30.42 -8.83
CA ASP A 453 6.87 31.33 -7.82
C ASP A 453 5.74 31.95 -6.96
N SER A 454 5.81 31.73 -5.65
CA SER A 454 4.83 32.23 -4.67
C SER A 454 4.88 33.74 -4.41
N GLU A 455 5.84 34.45 -5.00
CA GLU A 455 6.01 35.91 -4.82
C GLU A 455 5.15 36.76 -5.76
N ARG A 456 4.36 36.15 -6.65
CA ARG A 456 3.48 36.86 -7.59
C ARG A 456 2.00 36.61 -7.30
N PRO A 457 1.13 37.63 -7.50
CA PRO A 457 -0.30 37.46 -7.33
C PRO A 457 -0.82 36.36 -8.26
N HIS A 458 -1.57 35.46 -7.66
CA HIS A 458 -2.39 34.47 -8.34
C HIS A 458 -3.79 35.03 -8.51
N PHE A 459 -4.48 34.58 -9.55
CA PHE A 459 -5.87 34.90 -9.81
C PHE A 459 -6.68 33.64 -9.57
N GLN A 460 -7.75 33.76 -8.78
CA GLN A 460 -8.64 32.68 -8.40
C GLN A 460 -10.01 32.95 -8.99
N ILE A 461 -10.60 31.94 -9.63
CA ILE A 461 -11.99 32.00 -10.11
C ILE A 461 -12.85 31.27 -9.09
N VAL A 462 -13.86 31.97 -8.60
CA VAL A 462 -14.81 31.49 -7.61
C VAL A 462 -16.21 31.62 -8.22
N LEU A 463 -17.01 30.56 -8.13
CA LEU A 463 -18.46 30.65 -8.27
C LEU A 463 -19.04 30.95 -6.90
N PHE A 464 -19.90 31.96 -6.78
CA PHE A 464 -20.60 32.27 -5.53
C PHE A 464 -22.10 32.30 -5.75
N ARG A 465 -22.86 31.96 -4.72
CA ARG A 465 -24.31 31.94 -4.73
C ARG A 465 -24.87 33.29 -4.29
N TYR A 466 -25.71 33.89 -5.12
CA TYR A 466 -26.36 35.16 -4.85
C TYR A 466 -27.81 35.12 -5.32
N GLN A 467 -28.76 35.47 -4.43
CA GLN A 467 -30.21 35.51 -4.72
C GLN A 467 -30.76 34.26 -5.45
N ASN A 468 -30.31 33.07 -5.05
CA ASN A 468 -30.64 31.76 -5.68
C ASN A 468 -30.14 31.58 -7.14
N SER A 469 -29.17 32.38 -7.57
CA SER A 469 -28.36 32.14 -8.77
C SER A 469 -26.90 31.90 -8.39
N TRP A 470 -26.11 31.44 -9.35
CA TRP A 470 -24.65 31.37 -9.25
C TRP A 470 -24.02 32.40 -10.19
N GLU A 471 -22.92 33.01 -9.76
CA GLU A 471 -22.20 34.06 -10.50
C GLU A 471 -20.68 33.83 -10.41
N PHE A 472 -19.95 34.11 -11.50
CA PHE A 472 -18.49 34.04 -11.50
C PHE A 472 -17.86 35.30 -10.89
N LYS A 473 -16.83 35.11 -10.08
CA LYS A 473 -15.97 36.17 -9.54
C LYS A 473 -14.51 35.81 -9.80
N VAL A 474 -13.69 36.84 -10.07
CA VAL A 474 -12.23 36.73 -10.08
C VAL A 474 -11.68 37.48 -8.88
N GLU A 475 -10.80 36.82 -8.11
CA GLU A 475 -10.11 37.41 -6.97
C GLU A 475 -8.60 37.36 -7.20
N GLU A 476 -7.90 38.45 -6.89
CA GLU A 476 -6.44 38.51 -6.87
C GLU A 476 -5.95 38.19 -5.46
N ILE A 477 -5.08 37.19 -5.35
CA ILE A 477 -4.60 36.62 -4.08
C ILE A 477 -3.07 36.50 -4.10
N GLN A 478 -2.39 37.01 -3.06
CA GLN A 478 -0.92 36.95 -3.01
C GLN A 478 -0.38 35.58 -2.61
N ASP A 479 -1.11 34.84 -1.77
CA ASP A 479 -0.74 33.50 -1.35
C ASP A 479 -1.99 32.60 -1.48
N PRO A 480 -2.00 31.62 -2.40
CA PRO A 480 -3.12 30.71 -2.57
C PRO A 480 -3.21 29.76 -1.38
N ARG A 481 -3.89 30.25 -0.33
CA ARG A 481 -4.30 29.43 0.80
C ARG A 481 -5.05 28.22 0.27
N SER A 482 -4.42 27.06 0.44
CA SER A 482 -5.11 25.78 0.39
C SER A 482 -6.39 25.89 1.25
N PRO A 483 -7.60 25.61 0.70
CA PRO A 483 -8.84 25.66 1.49
C PRO A 483 -8.80 24.72 2.71
N PHE A 484 -7.86 23.78 2.72
CA PHE A 484 -7.53 22.85 3.80
C PHE A 484 -6.71 23.45 4.95
N SER A 485 -6.34 24.75 4.94
CA SER A 485 -5.60 25.37 6.05
C SER A 485 -6.48 25.66 7.29
N GLY A 486 -7.74 25.23 7.28
CA GLY A 486 -8.58 25.09 8.48
C GLY A 486 -8.19 23.85 9.28
N SER A 487 -7.02 23.86 9.92
CA SER A 487 -6.64 22.79 10.84
C SER A 487 -7.63 22.74 12.01
N VAL A 488 -8.44 21.68 12.05
CA VAL A 488 -9.44 21.46 13.10
C VAL A 488 -8.72 21.33 14.44
N LYS A 489 -8.88 22.33 15.32
CA LYS A 489 -8.52 22.21 16.73
C LYS A 489 -9.26 21.03 17.35
N ARG A 490 -8.54 19.99 17.78
CA ARG A 490 -9.00 19.02 18.81
C ARG A 490 -7.82 18.55 19.65
N ASP A 491 -7.56 19.29 20.72
CA ASP A 491 -6.92 18.77 21.94
C ASP A 491 -8.01 18.26 22.90
N GLU A 492 -8.91 17.41 22.38
CA GLU A 492 -9.89 16.67 23.17
C GLU A 492 -9.70 15.18 22.85
N ASP A 493 -9.62 14.35 23.90
CA ASP A 493 -9.43 12.91 23.73
C ASP A 493 -10.62 12.30 22.97
N ILE A 494 -10.35 11.68 21.82
CA ILE A 494 -11.39 11.04 20.99
C ILE A 494 -11.66 9.64 21.55
N PHE A 495 -12.85 9.46 22.12
CA PHE A 495 -13.33 8.17 22.64
C PHE A 495 -14.35 7.54 21.69
N ILE A 496 -14.12 6.29 21.27
CA ILE A 496 -15.06 5.51 20.44
C ILE A 496 -15.30 4.15 21.12
N GLY A 497 -16.57 3.85 21.42
CA GLY A 497 -16.96 2.62 22.09
C GLY A 497 -17.17 1.46 21.12
N TYR A 498 -16.36 0.41 21.27
CA TYR A 498 -16.54 -0.90 20.65
C TYR A 498 -17.19 -1.86 21.68
N HIS A 499 -17.66 -3.04 21.29
CA HIS A 499 -18.18 -4.09 22.18
C HIS A 499 -17.12 -4.49 23.20
N ASN A 500 -15.92 -4.85 22.73
CA ASN A 500 -14.85 -5.40 23.56
C ASN A 500 -13.98 -4.35 24.27
N PHE A 501 -13.86 -3.14 23.72
CA PHE A 501 -12.92 -2.12 24.19
C PHE A 501 -13.44 -0.69 24.02
N LEU A 502 -12.76 0.24 24.68
CA LEU A 502 -12.85 1.67 24.40
C LEU A 502 -11.61 2.07 23.58
N LEU A 503 -11.83 2.62 22.38
CA LEU A 503 -10.76 3.19 21.56
C LEU A 503 -10.52 4.64 21.99
N ILE A 504 -9.26 4.97 22.28
CA ILE A 504 -8.82 6.29 22.74
C ILE A 504 -7.85 6.86 21.70
N ASN A 505 -8.09 8.11 21.27
CA ASN A 505 -7.26 8.87 20.32
C ASN A 505 -6.93 8.11 19.03
N LYS A 506 -7.87 7.28 18.57
CA LYS A 506 -7.72 6.35 17.44
C LYS A 506 -6.48 5.43 17.53
N LYS A 507 -5.86 5.25 18.71
CA LYS A 507 -4.62 4.46 18.85
C LYS A 507 -4.60 3.46 20.02
N GLU A 508 -5.21 3.75 21.16
CA GLU A 508 -5.19 2.83 22.30
C GLU A 508 -6.54 2.10 22.42
N LEU A 509 -6.49 0.77 22.39
CA LEU A 509 -7.63 -0.09 22.67
C LEU A 509 -7.58 -0.48 24.15
N ARG A 510 -8.52 -0.01 24.96
CA ARG A 510 -8.61 -0.33 26.40
C ARG A 510 -9.72 -1.36 26.62
N PHE A 511 -9.37 -2.60 26.95
CA PHE A 511 -10.31 -3.72 26.97
C PHE A 511 -11.21 -3.72 28.20
N LYS A 512 -12.52 -3.91 28.00
CA LYS A 512 -13.54 -3.87 29.06
C LYS A 512 -13.48 -5.06 30.02
N ASN A 513 -12.87 -6.17 29.59
CA ASN A 513 -12.60 -7.34 30.43
C ASN A 513 -11.46 -7.11 31.46
N ASN A 514 -10.93 -5.88 31.57
CA ASN A 514 -9.82 -5.51 32.45
C ASN A 514 -8.53 -6.32 32.21
N SER A 515 -8.33 -6.84 30.99
CA SER A 515 -7.07 -7.48 30.60
C SER A 515 -5.92 -6.48 30.46
N GLY A 516 -6.20 -5.24 30.07
CA GLY A 516 -5.21 -4.17 29.91
C GLY A 516 -5.55 -3.28 28.72
N SER A 517 -4.52 -2.84 27.99
CA SER A 517 -4.67 -2.13 26.72
C SER A 517 -3.72 -2.64 25.64
N LEU A 518 -4.04 -2.33 24.38
CA LEU A 518 -3.20 -2.54 23.21
C LEU A 518 -3.06 -1.22 22.46
N ARG A 519 -1.84 -0.68 22.37
CA ARG A 519 -1.56 0.57 21.65
C ARG A 519 -1.09 0.28 20.23
N LEU A 520 -1.77 0.84 19.25
CA LEU A 520 -1.45 0.73 17.83
C LEU A 520 -0.42 1.79 17.43
N GLN A 521 0.48 1.43 16.52
CA GLN A 521 1.41 2.39 15.92
C GLN A 521 0.69 3.28 14.91
N ASN A 522 -0.16 2.69 14.07
CA ASN A 522 -1.04 3.37 13.14
C ASN A 522 -2.38 3.77 13.80
N GLN A 523 -3.02 4.81 13.28
CA GLN A 523 -4.38 5.19 13.72
C GLN A 523 -5.42 4.23 13.14
N VAL A 524 -6.49 3.99 13.89
CA VAL A 524 -7.72 3.40 13.39
C VAL A 524 -8.33 4.33 12.35
N ALA A 525 -8.62 3.77 11.18
CA ALA A 525 -9.22 4.46 10.06
C ALA A 525 -10.74 4.64 10.28
N ASP A 526 -11.29 5.79 9.90
CA ASP A 526 -12.75 6.02 9.97
C ASP A 526 -13.54 5.18 8.96
N HIS A 527 -12.88 4.74 7.87
CA HIS A 527 -13.45 3.90 6.82
C HIS A 527 -12.44 2.84 6.32
N PRO A 528 -12.88 1.66 5.84
CA PRO A 528 -11.99 0.57 5.41
C PRO A 528 -11.02 0.90 4.26
N TRP A 529 -11.39 1.87 3.41
CA TRP A 529 -10.59 2.34 2.28
C TRP A 529 -9.54 3.40 2.65
N ASN A 530 -9.57 3.94 3.87
CA ASN A 530 -8.57 4.91 4.33
C ASN A 530 -7.29 4.20 4.81
N SER A 531 -6.13 4.83 4.62
CA SER A 531 -4.86 4.33 5.18
C SER A 531 -4.91 4.33 6.71
N GLY A 532 -4.81 3.15 7.33
CA GLY A 532 -4.79 2.98 8.77
C GLY A 532 -5.12 1.54 9.18
N VAL A 533 -5.59 1.37 10.41
CA VAL A 533 -6.08 0.09 10.94
C VAL A 533 -7.60 0.04 10.83
N VAL A 534 -8.14 -0.98 10.17
CA VAL A 534 -9.57 -1.24 10.12
C VAL A 534 -9.94 -2.21 11.23
N VAL A 535 -10.95 -1.88 12.03
CA VAL A 535 -11.43 -2.72 13.13
C VAL A 535 -12.66 -3.50 12.69
N LEU A 536 -12.71 -4.79 13.00
CA LEU A 536 -13.94 -5.58 13.05
C LEU A 536 -14.04 -6.25 14.42
N GLU A 537 -15.26 -6.41 14.91
CA GLU A 537 -15.53 -7.23 16.10
C GLU A 537 -16.83 -8.00 15.95
N LYS A 538 -16.89 -9.16 16.60
CA LYS A 538 -18.07 -10.01 16.68
C LYS A 538 -17.99 -10.86 17.94
N GLU A 539 -18.86 -10.58 18.91
CA GLU A 539 -18.78 -11.20 20.24
C GLU A 539 -17.36 -11.00 20.81
N ASP A 540 -16.71 -12.04 21.35
CA ASP A 540 -15.33 -11.99 21.85
C ASP A 540 -14.25 -11.91 20.75
N GLN A 541 -14.63 -12.01 19.46
CA GLN A 541 -13.68 -11.94 18.35
C GLN A 541 -13.37 -10.49 17.98
N ILE A 542 -12.09 -10.16 17.83
CA ILE A 542 -11.60 -8.84 17.41
C ILE A 542 -10.60 -9.05 16.28
N TYR A 543 -10.72 -8.27 15.20
CA TYR A 543 -9.78 -8.26 14.08
C TYR A 543 -9.34 -6.82 13.78
N LEU A 544 -8.03 -6.66 13.57
CA LEU A 544 -7.37 -5.42 13.22
C LEU A 544 -6.62 -5.63 11.89
N LEU A 545 -7.16 -5.07 10.82
CA LEU A 545 -6.58 -5.15 9.48
C LEU A 545 -5.74 -3.88 9.25
N ASP A 546 -4.43 -3.97 9.42
CA ASP A 546 -3.53 -2.84 9.21
C ASP A 546 -3.21 -2.70 7.72
N ASN A 547 -3.91 -1.78 7.05
CA ASN A 547 -3.75 -1.51 5.61
C ASN A 547 -2.48 -0.73 5.27
N HIS A 548 -1.83 -0.13 6.27
CA HIS A 548 -0.56 0.58 6.07
C HIS A 548 0.65 -0.37 6.15
N ASN A 549 0.60 -1.35 7.06
CA ASN A 549 1.68 -2.33 7.24
C ASN A 549 1.45 -3.67 6.52
N GLY A 550 0.21 -3.98 6.14
CA GLY A 550 -0.16 -5.24 5.52
C GLY A 550 -0.14 -6.42 6.48
N PHE A 551 -0.64 -6.25 7.71
CA PHE A 551 -0.76 -7.32 8.70
C PHE A 551 -2.17 -7.41 9.27
N THR A 552 -2.56 -8.64 9.63
CA THR A 552 -3.81 -8.90 10.34
C THR A 552 -3.49 -9.33 11.77
N TYR A 553 -3.95 -8.56 12.76
CA TYR A 553 -3.90 -8.96 14.16
C TYR A 553 -5.30 -9.34 14.63
N PHE A 554 -5.44 -10.36 15.47
CA PHE A 554 -6.75 -10.81 15.91
C PHE A 554 -6.72 -11.47 17.29
N SER A 555 -7.89 -11.53 17.92
CA SER A 555 -8.14 -12.12 19.23
C SER A 555 -9.49 -12.86 19.21
N PHE A 556 -9.61 -13.91 20.03
CA PHE A 556 -10.82 -14.72 20.18
C PHE A 556 -11.40 -14.67 21.60
N ASP A 557 -10.80 -13.88 22.51
CA ASP A 557 -11.09 -13.88 23.96
C ASP A 557 -11.30 -12.45 24.52
N GLY A 558 -11.90 -11.58 23.71
CA GLY A 558 -12.18 -10.19 24.06
C GLY A 558 -10.92 -9.33 24.18
N GLY A 559 -9.84 -9.69 23.48
CA GLY A 559 -8.61 -8.88 23.41
C GLY A 559 -7.56 -9.19 24.46
N ARG A 560 -7.61 -10.34 25.14
CA ARG A 560 -6.58 -10.74 26.11
C ARG A 560 -5.41 -11.45 25.41
N THR A 561 -5.71 -12.41 24.55
CA THR A 561 -4.73 -13.19 23.78
C THR A 561 -4.81 -12.79 22.31
N TRP A 562 -3.67 -12.36 21.77
CA TRP A 562 -3.57 -11.85 20.40
C TRP A 562 -2.72 -12.76 19.52
N TYR A 563 -3.09 -12.78 18.24
CA TYR A 563 -2.43 -13.53 17.18
C TYR A 563 -2.09 -12.59 16.03
N ILE A 564 -0.98 -12.86 15.33
CA ILE A 564 -0.61 -12.18 14.08
C ILE A 564 -0.70 -13.16 12.90
N TYR A 565 -1.30 -12.71 11.80
CA TYR A 565 -1.09 -13.26 10.47
C TYR A 565 -0.24 -12.24 9.68
N PRO A 566 1.04 -12.54 9.39
CA PRO A 566 2.00 -11.56 8.86
C PRO A 566 1.89 -11.37 7.33
N LYS A 567 0.65 -11.27 6.84
CA LYS A 567 0.28 -10.92 5.47
C LYS A 567 -1.05 -10.12 5.52
N PRO A 568 -1.33 -9.26 4.52
CA PRO A 568 -2.68 -8.71 4.37
C PRO A 568 -3.62 -9.83 3.91
N LEU A 569 -4.93 -9.64 4.09
CA LEU A 569 -5.89 -10.61 3.55
C LEU A 569 -5.79 -10.67 2.02
N GLU A 570 -5.66 -9.52 1.35
CA GLU A 570 -5.39 -9.41 -0.09
C GLU A 570 -4.36 -8.30 -0.40
N GLN A 571 -3.64 -8.44 -1.51
CA GLN A 571 -2.65 -7.43 -1.95
C GLN A 571 -3.37 -6.26 -2.61
N ARG A 572 -3.23 -5.05 -2.04
CA ARG A 572 -3.93 -3.79 -2.40
C ARG A 572 -5.45 -3.95 -2.29
N SER A 573 -6.01 -3.59 -1.15
CA SER A 573 -7.44 -3.81 -0.89
C SER A 573 -8.03 -2.72 0.01
N ASP A 574 -8.96 -1.97 -0.57
CA ASP A 574 -9.74 -0.94 0.13
C ASP A 574 -10.92 -1.55 0.92
N TYR A 575 -10.85 -2.87 1.17
CA TYR A 575 -11.85 -3.77 1.75
C TYR A 575 -13.31 -3.33 1.54
N GLN A 576 -13.71 -3.24 0.28
CA GLN A 576 -15.06 -2.79 -0.08
C GLN A 576 -16.11 -3.75 0.48
N PHE A 577 -17.14 -3.21 1.14
CA PHE A 577 -18.18 -3.97 1.84
C PHE A 577 -17.65 -4.98 2.88
N LEU A 578 -16.57 -4.62 3.60
CA LEU A 578 -16.03 -5.43 4.69
C LEU A 578 -17.09 -5.71 5.77
N GLU A 579 -17.32 -6.98 6.04
CA GLU A 579 -18.28 -7.47 7.02
C GLU A 579 -17.75 -8.73 7.73
N ILE A 580 -18.30 -9.02 8.92
CA ILE A 580 -18.05 -10.25 9.68
C ILE A 580 -19.37 -10.87 10.10
N ASP A 581 -19.55 -12.17 9.85
CA ASP A 581 -20.79 -12.90 10.18
C ASP A 581 -20.75 -13.56 11.59
N ASP A 582 -21.85 -14.21 11.96
CA ASP A 582 -22.01 -14.92 13.25
C ASP A 582 -21.04 -16.11 13.41
N GLN A 583 -20.40 -16.57 12.34
CA GLN A 583 -19.43 -17.67 12.34
C GLN A 583 -17.98 -17.15 12.35
N GLY A 584 -17.77 -15.84 12.48
CA GLY A 584 -16.45 -15.21 12.44
C GLY A 584 -15.82 -15.18 11.05
N ILE A 585 -16.62 -15.34 9.99
CA ILE A 585 -16.14 -15.26 8.61
C ILE A 585 -16.11 -13.79 8.21
N ILE A 586 -14.91 -13.26 8.02
CA ILE A 586 -14.68 -11.96 7.42
C ILE A 586 -14.91 -12.08 5.92
N SER A 587 -15.73 -11.20 5.33
CA SER A 587 -15.86 -11.13 3.89
C SER A 587 -15.81 -9.71 3.36
N PHE A 588 -15.36 -9.54 2.12
CA PHE A 588 -15.29 -8.27 1.41
C PHE A 588 -15.27 -8.49 -0.10
N PHE A 589 -15.64 -7.48 -0.87
CA PHE A 589 -15.51 -7.43 -2.31
C PHE A 589 -14.13 -6.89 -2.71
N ASN A 590 -13.50 -7.53 -3.70
CA ASN A 590 -12.24 -7.07 -4.28
C ASN A 590 -12.51 -6.32 -5.60
N PRO A 591 -12.57 -4.97 -5.64
CA PRO A 591 -12.83 -4.21 -6.87
C PRO A 591 -11.75 -4.40 -7.93
N SER A 592 -10.53 -4.75 -7.53
CA SER A 592 -9.40 -4.93 -8.44
C SER A 592 -9.41 -6.24 -9.23
N LYS A 593 -10.16 -7.25 -8.75
CA LYS A 593 -10.18 -8.62 -9.31
C LYS A 593 -11.59 -9.20 -9.46
N LEU A 594 -12.61 -8.47 -9.02
CA LEU A 594 -14.05 -8.77 -9.11
C LEU A 594 -14.42 -10.15 -8.58
N TYR A 595 -14.27 -10.28 -7.26
CA TYR A 595 -14.76 -11.42 -6.50
C TYR A 595 -15.11 -11.02 -5.07
N LYS A 596 -15.97 -11.81 -4.42
CA LYS A 596 -16.14 -11.78 -2.97
C LYS A 596 -15.13 -12.73 -2.32
N ALA A 597 -14.36 -12.22 -1.36
CA ALA A 597 -13.38 -12.99 -0.60
C ALA A 597 -13.95 -13.35 0.77
N PHE A 598 -13.62 -14.53 1.29
CA PHE A 598 -14.04 -14.99 2.61
C PHE A 598 -12.81 -15.54 3.36
N TYR A 599 -12.65 -15.12 4.61
CA TYR A 599 -11.57 -15.51 5.52
C TYR A 599 -12.13 -15.89 6.87
N GLN A 600 -11.76 -17.05 7.38
CA GLN A 600 -12.11 -17.48 8.73
C GLN A 600 -10.85 -17.94 9.45
N PHE A 601 -10.55 -17.31 10.58
CA PHE A 601 -9.48 -17.70 11.49
C PHE A 601 -10.09 -18.61 12.55
N ILE A 602 -9.58 -19.83 12.68
CA ILE A 602 -10.11 -20.83 13.62
C ILE A 602 -8.99 -21.19 14.59
N PRO A 603 -9.14 -21.00 15.91
CA PRO A 603 -8.11 -21.36 16.88
C PRO A 603 -7.83 -22.88 16.84
N GLU A 604 -6.56 -23.26 16.91
CA GLU A 604 -6.16 -24.66 17.13
C GLU A 604 -6.23 -24.93 18.65
N SER A 605 -7.00 -25.96 19.03
CA SER A 605 -7.27 -26.37 20.43
C SER A 605 -6.19 -27.27 21.02
#